data_AF-A0A0F8Z9S6-F1
#
_entry.id   AF-A0A0F8Z9S6-F1
#
_cell.length_a   1.000
_cell.length_b   1.000
_cell.length_c   1.000
_cell.angle_alpha   90.00
_cell.angle_beta   90.00
_cell.angle_gamma   90.00
#
_symmetry.space_group_name_H-M   'P 1'
#
loop_
_entity.id
_entity.type
_entity.pdbx_description
1 polymer ?
#
loop_
_entity_poly.entity_id
_entity_poly.type
_entity_poly.pdbx_seq_one_letter_code
_entity_poly.pdbx_strand_id
1 'polypeptide(L)'
;MPPKPKKHPMVMVDWIDTCSPSGAWHDEGIIEDYSALLCQSVGWIGRKDKECIVMYATNTDRDSHGDSVGQVQAIPIGCITKITKLKVK
;
A
#
# COMPACT_ATOMS: atom_id res chain seq x y z
N MET A 1 -18.34 22.24 7.64
CA MET A 1 -17.52 21.75 8.77
C MET A 1 -16.12 21.49 8.25
N PRO A 2 -15.05 21.90 8.94
CA PRO A 2 -13.70 21.47 8.58
C PRO A 2 -13.56 19.95 8.79
N PRO A 3 -12.78 19.24 7.95
CA PRO A 3 -12.56 17.81 8.11
C PRO A 3 -11.86 17.55 9.46
N LYS A 4 -12.34 16.55 10.20
CA LYS A 4 -11.69 16.13 11.45
C LYS A 4 -10.24 15.69 11.16
N PRO A 5 -9.28 15.95 12.06
CA PRO A 5 -7.91 15.46 11.91
C PRO A 5 -7.92 13.95 11.75
N LYS A 6 -7.31 13.44 10.68
CA LYS A 6 -7.23 12.00 10.42
C LYS A 6 -6.39 11.35 11.53
N LYS A 7 -7.00 10.43 12.28
CA LYS A 7 -6.34 9.68 13.38
C LYS A 7 -5.11 8.88 12.95
N HIS A 8 -5.00 8.58 11.66
CA HIS A 8 -4.03 7.65 11.12
C HIS A 8 -2.89 8.42 10.42
N PRO A 9 -1.62 8.00 10.57
CA PRO A 9 -0.50 8.67 9.92
C PRO A 9 -0.55 8.43 8.41
N MET A 10 -0.43 9.51 7.62
CA MET A 10 -0.26 9.40 6.17
C MET A 10 1.19 9.05 5.85
N VAL A 11 1.38 8.07 4.97
CA VAL A 11 2.69 7.60 4.54
C VAL A 11 2.71 7.35 3.03
N MET A 12 3.92 7.38 2.48
CA MET A 12 4.27 6.77 1.21
C MET A 12 5.12 5.54 1.53
N VAL A 13 4.74 4.38 1.00
CA VAL A 13 5.40 3.09 1.20
C VAL A 13 5.95 2.63 -0.13
N ASP A 14 7.28 2.49 -0.20
CA ASP A 14 7.95 1.82 -1.31
C ASP A 14 8.11 0.35 -0.93
N TRP A 15 7.72 -0.56 -1.84
CA TRP A 15 7.69 -2.00 -1.59
C TRP A 15 7.90 -2.80 -2.87
N ILE A 16 8.22 -4.09 -2.70
CA ILE A 16 8.47 -5.02 -3.80
C ILE A 16 7.28 -5.97 -3.92
N ASP A 17 6.72 -6.09 -5.12
CA ASP A 17 5.69 -7.08 -5.44
C ASP A 17 6.24 -8.12 -6.43
N THR A 18 5.60 -9.28 -6.42
CA THR A 18 5.80 -10.30 -7.43
C THR A 18 5.45 -9.75 -8.81
N CYS A 19 6.31 -10.06 -9.78
CA CYS A 19 5.98 -9.95 -11.18
C CYS A 19 6.00 -11.36 -11.75
N SER A 20 5.07 -11.68 -12.62
CA SER A 20 5.11 -12.92 -13.39
C SER A 20 5.01 -12.57 -14.87
N PRO A 21 5.85 -13.17 -15.73
CA PRO A 21 5.66 -13.00 -17.15
C PRO A 21 4.30 -13.61 -17.52
N SER A 22 3.80 -13.31 -18.72
CA SER A 22 2.51 -13.85 -19.17
C SER A 22 2.45 -15.37 -18.91
N GLY A 23 1.27 -15.93 -18.61
CA GLY A 23 1.11 -17.34 -18.22
C GLY A 23 1.45 -18.38 -19.31
N ALA A 24 2.24 -18.00 -20.32
CA ALA A 24 2.81 -18.85 -21.34
C ALA A 24 4.15 -19.45 -20.89
N TRP A 25 4.65 -20.39 -21.68
CA TRP A 25 6.01 -20.89 -21.58
C TRP A 25 6.97 -19.84 -22.14
N HIS A 26 8.12 -19.68 -21.49
CA HIS A 26 9.18 -18.76 -21.89
C HIS A 26 10.50 -19.51 -22.03
N ASP A 27 11.38 -18.99 -22.87
CA ASP A 27 12.76 -19.46 -22.94
C ASP A 27 13.52 -19.10 -21.66
N GLU A 28 14.51 -19.92 -21.30
CA GLU A 28 15.31 -19.77 -20.06
C GLU A 28 15.98 -18.39 -19.95
N GLY A 29 16.31 -17.76 -21.07
CA GLY A 29 16.91 -16.43 -21.12
C GLY A 29 16.09 -15.34 -20.41
N ILE A 30 14.78 -15.52 -20.23
CA ILE A 30 13.95 -14.55 -19.50
C ILE A 30 14.33 -14.41 -18.02
N ILE A 31 14.97 -15.43 -17.42
CA ILE A 31 15.30 -15.45 -15.99
C ILE A 31 16.20 -14.28 -15.60
N GLU A 32 17.16 -13.93 -16.45
CA GLU A 32 18.12 -12.84 -16.19
C GLU A 32 17.51 -11.45 -16.41
N ASP A 33 16.50 -11.35 -17.27
CA ASP A 33 15.88 -10.08 -17.66
C ASP A 33 14.63 -9.75 -16.82
N TYR A 34 14.11 -10.71 -16.05
CA TYR A 34 12.87 -10.54 -15.30
C TYR A 34 13.11 -10.12 -13.85
N SER A 35 12.47 -9.02 -13.44
CA SER A 35 12.64 -8.41 -12.13
C SER A 35 11.32 -8.29 -11.38
N ALA A 36 11.40 -8.25 -10.04
CA ALA A 36 10.26 -7.92 -9.21
C ALA A 36 9.76 -6.49 -9.46
N LEU A 37 8.47 -6.25 -9.20
CA LEU A 37 7.90 -4.92 -9.36
C LEU A 37 8.33 -4.01 -8.21
N LEU A 38 8.76 -2.80 -8.55
CA LEU A 38 8.96 -1.73 -7.59
C LEU A 38 7.67 -0.91 -7.50
N CYS A 39 7.00 -1.02 -6.36
CA CYS A 39 5.70 -0.44 -6.12
C CYS A 39 5.80 0.74 -5.15
N GLN A 40 4.91 1.71 -5.33
CA GLN A 40 4.72 2.81 -4.39
C GLN A 40 3.24 2.97 -4.07
N SER A 41 2.92 2.95 -2.77
CA SER A 41 1.57 3.14 -2.26
C SER A 41 1.51 4.36 -1.35
N VAL A 42 0.53 5.24 -1.54
CA VAL A 42 0.29 6.42 -0.69
C VAL A 42 -1.05 6.29 -0.01
N GLY A 43 -1.09 6.49 1.31
CA GLY A 43 -2.33 6.38 2.07
C GLY A 43 -2.12 6.54 3.57
N TRP A 44 -3.16 6.22 4.33
CA TRP A 44 -3.13 6.24 5.79
C TRP A 44 -2.95 4.83 6.35
N ILE A 45 -2.10 4.67 7.37
CA ILE A 45 -1.92 3.39 8.04
C ILE A 45 -3.10 3.11 8.96
N GLY A 46 -4.00 2.21 8.54
CA GLY A 46 -5.13 1.71 9.32
C GLY A 46 -4.69 0.78 10.47
N ARG A 47 -3.81 -0.16 10.15
CA ARG A 47 -3.26 -1.16 11.08
C ARG A 47 -1.80 -1.46 10.72
N LYS A 48 -0.99 -1.75 11.72
CA LYS A 48 0.34 -2.34 11.54
C LYS A 48 0.54 -3.42 12.57
N ASP A 49 0.95 -4.59 12.12
CA ASP A 49 1.34 -5.72 12.95
C ASP A 49 2.71 -6.25 12.51
N LYS A 50 3.11 -7.44 12.98
CA LYS A 50 4.41 -8.04 12.65
C LYS A 50 4.47 -8.57 11.22
N GLU A 51 3.32 -8.85 10.61
CA GLU A 51 3.23 -9.51 9.31
C GLU A 51 2.99 -8.49 8.20
N CYS A 52 2.16 -7.47 8.44
CA CYS A 52 1.78 -6.50 7.41
C CYS A 52 1.51 -5.08 7.94
N ILE A 53 1.50 -4.13 6.99
CA ILE A 53 0.85 -2.84 7.14
C ILE A 53 -0.44 -2.85 6.31
N VAL A 54 -1.55 -2.49 6.91
CA VAL A 54 -2.82 -2.26 6.22
C VAL A 54 -3.05 -0.77 6.05
N MET A 55 -3.19 -0.33 4.81
CA MET A 55 -3.39 1.05 4.40
C MET A 55 -4.72 1.23 3.68
N TYR A 56 -5.20 2.47 3.63
CA TYR A 56 -6.33 2.90 2.80
C TYR A 56 -6.00 4.25 2.15
N ALA A 57 -6.51 4.49 0.94
CA ALA A 57 -6.19 5.71 0.16
C ALA A 57 -7.35 6.70 0.07
N THR A 58 -8.58 6.30 0.40
CA THR A 58 -9.75 7.19 0.43
C THR A 58 -10.57 6.95 1.68
N ASN A 59 -11.21 8.00 2.18
CA ASN A 59 -12.24 7.89 3.20
C ASN A 59 -13.39 8.85 2.89
N THR A 60 -14.60 8.49 3.33
CA THR A 60 -15.75 9.38 3.30
C THR A 60 -16.38 9.41 4.68
N ASP A 61 -16.75 10.60 5.14
CA ASP A 61 -17.61 10.76 6.30
C ASP A 61 -18.99 10.26 5.88
N ARG A 62 -19.34 9.01 6.25
CA ARG A 62 -20.72 8.55 6.22
C ARG A 62 -21.24 8.43 7.65
N ASP A 63 -22.46 8.88 7.77
CA ASP A 63 -23.32 9.11 8.92
C ASP A 63 -23.36 7.89 9.87
N SER A 64 -23.68 8.13 11.16
CA SER A 64 -23.99 7.24 12.31
C SER A 64 -23.21 5.92 12.55
N HIS A 65 -22.49 5.36 11.57
CA HIS A 65 -21.79 4.07 11.62
C HIS A 65 -20.26 4.20 11.49
N GLY A 66 -19.75 5.43 11.29
CA GLY A 66 -18.32 5.73 11.24
C GLY A 66 -17.77 5.89 9.82
N ASP A 67 -16.48 6.24 9.73
CA ASP A 67 -15.81 6.55 8.45
C ASP A 67 -15.79 5.30 7.55
N SER A 68 -16.22 5.44 6.29
CA SER A 68 -16.03 4.42 5.26
C SER A 68 -14.67 4.61 4.60
N VAL A 69 -13.87 3.55 4.46
CA VAL A 69 -12.55 3.59 3.81
C VAL A 69 -12.53 2.79 2.51
N GLY A 70 -11.79 3.28 1.52
CA GLY A 70 -11.63 2.65 0.21
C GLY A 70 -10.17 2.46 -0.17
N GLN A 71 -9.95 1.65 -1.21
CA GLN A 71 -8.61 1.29 -1.69
C GLN A 71 -7.76 0.70 -0.56
N VAL A 72 -8.32 -0.28 0.15
CA VAL A 72 -7.65 -0.95 1.26
C VAL A 72 -6.62 -1.92 0.71
N GLN A 73 -5.39 -1.83 1.20
CA GLN A 73 -4.27 -2.66 0.78
C GLN A 73 -3.51 -3.16 2.00
N ALA A 74 -3.17 -4.45 2.02
CA ALA A 74 -2.24 -5.03 2.98
C ALA A 74 -0.90 -5.29 2.30
N ILE A 75 0.19 -4.77 2.86
CA ILE A 75 1.56 -4.94 2.34
C ILE A 75 2.36 -5.72 3.38
N PRO A 76 2.89 -6.92 3.06
CA PRO A 76 3.74 -7.68 3.97
C PRO A 76 4.97 -6.88 4.39
N ILE A 77 5.33 -6.91 5.68
CA ILE A 77 6.48 -6.16 6.21
C ILE A 77 7.76 -6.53 5.48
N GLY A 78 7.94 -7.81 5.10
CA GLY A 78 9.12 -8.28 4.38
C GLY A 78 9.29 -7.72 2.96
N CYS A 79 8.21 -7.21 2.37
CA CYS A 79 8.24 -6.60 1.04
C CYS A 79 8.53 -5.09 1.08
N ILE A 80 8.46 -4.46 2.26
CA ILE A 80 8.60 -3.00 2.39
C ILE A 80 10.08 -2.62 2.39
N THR A 81 10.45 -1.75 1.45
CA THR A 81 11.83 -1.23 1.35
C THR A 81 11.97 0.13 2.02
N LYS A 82 10.91 0.94 2.05
CA LYS A 82 10.93 2.27 2.67
C LYS A 82 9.55 2.75 3.10
N ILE A 83 9.48 3.45 4.22
CA ILE A 83 8.28 4.16 4.68
C ILE A 83 8.63 5.63 4.91
N THR A 84 7.98 6.52 4.15
CA THR A 84 8.14 7.98 4.26
C THR A 84 6.88 8.59 4.87
N LYS A 85 7.00 9.23 6.04
CA LYS A 85 5.88 9.96 6.65
C LYS A 85 5.59 11.24 5.86
N LEU A 86 4.32 11.46 5.53
CA LEU A 86 3.88 12.64 4.80
C LEU A 86 3.26 13.66 5.76
N LYS A 87 3.50 14.95 5.50
CA LYS A 87 2.82 16.05 6.20
C LYS A 87 1.54 16.38 5.44
N VAL A 88 0.39 16.11 6.06
CA VAL A 88 -0.91 16.56 5.55
C VAL A 88 -1.07 18.02 5.98
N LYS A 89 -1.20 18.93 5.02
CA LYS A 89 -1.50 20.35 5.26
C LYS A 89 -2.99 20.56 5.45
#